data_AF-A0A812Y5R4-F1
#
_entry.id   AF-A0A812Y5R4-F1
#
_cell.length_a   1.000
_cell.length_b   1.000
_cell.length_c   1.000
_cell.angle_alpha   90.00
_cell.angle_beta   90.00
_cell.angle_gamma   90.00
#
_symmetry.space_group_name_H-M   'P 1'
#
loop_
_entity.id
_entity.type
_entity.pdbx_description
1 polymer ?
#
loop_
_entity_poly.entity_id
_entity_poly.type
_entity_poly.pdbx_seq_one_letter_code
_entity_poly.pdbx_strand_id
1 'polypeptide(L)'
;MTTDTSTSTHSAQGADSLLKNAKPLFLFGAARSGTTFLCRILNAHPQVLLTNESAVVLQLGELIRRSHIGASEGIVFGKSHNKAWSDVLRSESRQLIDRFYERVAYQDMEESGGTNKLAYYGDKHPHLFLCFDLLEEIYSDATYIHLVRDPRDAALSIAKMSNSTYQEGLKNWKIFDDHNRKFVQRVHEDSIFNLSYEELVESPHEVSQSVFEALGIKQDSEVARYLDEYGSVDAHTIQNRDGSTSLHSSNMALHPSTHQLGRWKKVLSREDCDFTDQLIPEALAEYGYPLCSEV
;
A
#
# COMPACT_ATOMS: atom_id res chain seq x y z
N MET A 1 41.42 24.00 -6.10
CA MET A 1 40.18 23.93 -5.33
C MET A 1 39.47 22.64 -5.72
N THR A 2 39.78 21.56 -5.03
CA THR A 2 39.16 20.25 -5.19
C THR A 2 38.17 20.11 -4.05
N THR A 3 36.88 20.10 -4.38
CA THR A 3 35.80 19.88 -3.41
C THR A 3 35.78 18.40 -3.06
N ASP A 4 36.21 18.11 -1.85
CA ASP A 4 36.18 16.81 -1.21
C ASP A 4 34.75 16.54 -0.74
N THR A 5 33.96 15.80 -1.53
CA THR A 5 32.66 15.28 -1.08
C THR A 5 32.90 14.00 -0.30
N SER A 6 33.32 14.15 0.95
CA SER A 6 33.30 13.08 1.93
C SER A 6 31.83 12.76 2.27
N THR A 7 31.29 11.75 1.59
CA THR A 7 30.10 11.05 2.07
C THR A 7 30.49 10.36 3.37
N SER A 8 30.16 10.97 4.51
CA SER A 8 30.32 10.37 5.82
C SER A 8 29.47 9.11 5.87
N THR A 9 30.09 7.97 5.62
CA THR A 9 29.61 6.69 6.11
C THR A 9 29.78 6.73 7.62
N HIS A 10 28.82 7.34 8.31
CA HIS A 10 28.67 7.13 9.73
C HIS A 10 28.39 5.63 9.91
N SER A 11 29.43 4.90 10.26
CA SER A 11 29.32 3.57 10.84
C SER A 11 28.49 3.73 12.11
N ALA A 12 27.19 3.44 12.02
CA ALA A 12 26.26 3.35 13.14
C ALA A 12 26.57 2.13 14.03
N GLN A 13 27.82 1.99 14.47
CA GLN A 13 28.20 1.04 15.50
C GLN A 13 27.98 1.73 16.85
N GLY A 14 26.73 1.76 17.32
CA GLY A 14 26.40 2.23 18.68
C GLY A 14 24.99 2.78 18.88
N ALA A 15 24.25 3.13 17.82
CA ALA A 15 22.84 3.51 17.94
C ALA A 15 21.96 2.26 17.88
N ASP A 16 20.98 2.16 18.80
CA ASP A 16 19.94 1.12 18.72
C ASP A 16 19.15 1.32 17.41
N SER A 17 18.97 0.25 16.63
CA SER A 17 18.22 0.30 15.36
C SER A 17 16.84 0.92 15.56
N LEU A 18 16.42 1.82 14.65
CA LEU A 18 15.09 2.43 14.67
C LEU A 18 13.96 1.41 14.51
N LEU A 19 14.27 0.27 13.88
CA LEU A 19 13.33 -0.84 13.68
C LEU A 19 13.35 -1.84 14.85
N LYS A 20 14.14 -1.61 15.90
CA LYS A 20 14.25 -2.53 17.03
C LYS A 20 12.89 -2.71 17.71
N ASN A 21 12.31 -3.91 17.63
CA ASN A 21 10.94 -4.25 18.09
C ASN A 21 9.79 -3.62 17.27
N ALA A 22 10.08 -2.95 16.16
CA ALA A 22 9.05 -2.53 15.23
C ALA A 22 8.56 -3.76 14.44
N LYS A 23 7.28 -3.76 14.07
CA LYS A 23 6.66 -4.84 13.28
C LYS A 23 6.45 -4.42 11.82
N PRO A 24 6.54 -5.34 10.86
CA PRO A 24 6.17 -5.08 9.48
C PRO A 24 4.67 -4.77 9.36
N LEU A 25 4.31 -3.76 8.59
CA LEU A 25 2.94 -3.35 8.28
C LEU A 25 2.77 -3.15 6.77
N PHE A 26 1.84 -3.89 6.18
CA PHE A 26 1.62 -3.88 4.74
C PHE A 26 0.18 -3.47 4.40
N LEU A 27 0.04 -2.37 3.69
CA LEU A 27 -1.26 -1.86 3.26
C LEU A 27 -1.51 -2.19 1.79
N PHE A 28 -2.62 -2.87 1.51
CA PHE A 28 -3.03 -3.23 0.17
C PHE A 28 -4.54 -3.09 -0.03
N GLY A 29 -4.95 -3.29 -1.27
CA GLY A 29 -6.31 -3.16 -1.76
C GLY A 29 -6.26 -3.08 -3.27
N ALA A 30 -7.40 -3.25 -3.94
CA ALA A 30 -7.45 -3.07 -5.38
C ALA A 30 -7.03 -1.63 -5.74
N ALA A 31 -6.47 -1.45 -6.95
CA ALA A 31 -6.11 -0.11 -7.41
C ALA A 31 -7.30 0.85 -7.29
N ARG A 32 -7.03 2.09 -6.85
CA ARG A 32 -8.04 3.16 -6.67
C ARG A 32 -9.05 2.94 -5.52
N SER A 33 -8.71 2.07 -4.55
CA SER A 33 -9.50 1.87 -3.31
C SER A 33 -9.18 2.86 -2.18
N GLY A 34 -8.39 3.91 -2.43
CA GLY A 34 -8.05 4.92 -1.40
C GLY A 34 -6.88 4.57 -0.48
N THR A 35 -6.10 3.54 -0.80
CA THR A 35 -4.95 3.10 0.01
C THR A 35 -3.89 4.18 0.22
N THR A 36 -3.72 5.11 -0.73
CA THR A 36 -2.84 6.28 -0.55
C THR A 36 -3.33 7.23 0.54
N PHE A 37 -4.64 7.45 0.67
CA PHE A 37 -5.20 8.29 1.72
C PHE A 37 -4.95 7.68 3.10
N LEU A 38 -5.27 6.39 3.26
CA LEU A 38 -4.98 5.65 4.49
C LEU A 38 -3.48 5.61 4.82
N CYS A 39 -2.61 5.40 3.83
CA CYS A 39 -1.16 5.45 4.03
C CYS A 39 -0.69 6.79 4.63
N ARG A 40 -1.26 7.92 4.17
CA ARG A 40 -0.93 9.23 4.73
C ARG A 40 -1.46 9.43 6.14
N ILE A 41 -2.67 8.95 6.44
CA ILE A 41 -3.22 8.96 7.82
C ILE A 41 -2.30 8.18 8.75
N LEU A 42 -1.87 6.98 8.34
CA LEU A 42 -0.96 6.14 9.09
C LEU A 42 0.39 6.83 9.33
N ASN A 43 0.99 7.41 8.29
CA ASN A 43 2.27 8.14 8.37
C ASN A 43 2.20 9.47 9.14
N ALA A 44 1.00 9.99 9.42
CA ALA A 44 0.88 11.12 10.34
C ALA A 44 1.24 10.72 11.79
N HIS A 45 1.19 9.42 12.12
CA HIS A 45 1.60 8.92 13.42
C HIS A 45 3.14 8.83 13.49
N PRO A 46 3.79 9.42 14.51
CA PRO A 46 5.26 9.47 14.59
C PRO A 46 5.94 8.14 14.94
N GLN A 47 5.19 7.02 14.94
CA GLN A 47 5.72 5.67 15.20
C GLN A 47 5.41 4.71 14.05
N VAL A 48 4.88 5.21 12.94
CA VAL A 48 4.54 4.43 11.77
C VAL A 48 5.30 4.98 10.57
N LEU A 49 5.97 4.10 9.84
CA LEU A 49 6.67 4.43 8.61
C LEU A 49 6.23 3.50 7.48
N LEU A 50 5.32 3.95 6.64
CA LEU A 50 4.95 3.28 5.41
C LEU A 50 5.53 4.01 4.21
N THR A 51 6.35 3.32 3.43
CA THR A 51 6.67 3.82 2.09
C THR A 51 5.41 3.79 1.22
N ASN A 52 5.40 4.62 0.19
CA ASN A 52 4.31 4.69 -0.77
C ASN A 52 4.79 4.17 -2.11
N GLU A 53 4.53 2.89 -2.34
CA GLU A 53 4.86 2.17 -3.56
C GLU A 53 6.36 2.01 -3.84
N SER A 54 7.17 1.79 -2.79
CA SER A 54 8.64 1.59 -2.97
C SER A 54 8.96 0.33 -3.78
N ALA A 55 8.05 -0.65 -3.77
CA ALA A 55 8.17 -1.92 -4.49
C ALA A 55 9.40 -2.75 -4.09
N VAL A 56 10.07 -2.45 -2.97
CA VAL A 56 11.34 -3.12 -2.60
C VAL A 56 11.17 -4.63 -2.48
N VAL A 57 10.07 -5.08 -1.88
CA VAL A 57 9.76 -6.51 -1.73
C VAL A 57 9.44 -7.15 -3.08
N LEU A 58 8.70 -6.45 -3.95
CA LEU A 58 8.36 -6.93 -5.30
C LEU A 58 9.62 -7.08 -6.16
N GLN A 59 10.49 -6.08 -6.14
CA GLN A 59 11.76 -6.07 -6.87
C GLN A 59 12.65 -7.23 -6.43
N LEU A 60 12.78 -7.45 -5.12
CA LEU A 60 13.58 -8.55 -4.59
C LEU A 60 12.95 -9.91 -4.90
N GLY A 61 11.63 -10.05 -4.75
CA GLY A 61 10.91 -11.27 -5.08
C GLY A 61 11.06 -11.67 -6.56
N GLU A 62 10.96 -10.69 -7.46
CA GLU A 62 11.19 -10.93 -8.88
C GLU A 62 12.65 -11.29 -9.18
N LEU A 63 13.61 -10.67 -8.49
CA LEU A 63 15.03 -11.03 -8.61
C LEU A 63 15.29 -12.47 -8.14
N ILE A 64 14.70 -12.88 -7.01
CA ILE A 64 14.77 -14.25 -6.49
C ILE A 64 14.21 -15.22 -7.52
N ARG A 65 13.02 -14.92 -8.08
CA ARG A 65 12.34 -15.75 -9.07
C ARG A 65 13.15 -15.90 -10.36
N ARG A 66 13.63 -14.80 -10.94
CA ARG A 66 14.46 -14.82 -12.17
C ARG A 66 15.79 -15.52 -11.96
N SER A 67 16.42 -15.32 -10.80
CA SER A 67 17.64 -16.03 -10.40
C SER A 67 17.40 -17.53 -10.30
N HIS A 68 16.26 -17.94 -9.74
CA HIS A 68 15.88 -19.35 -9.63
C HIS A 68 15.71 -20.00 -11.02
N ILE A 69 15.04 -19.33 -11.95
CA ILE A 69 14.83 -19.84 -13.31
C ILE A 69 16.13 -19.85 -14.11
N GLY A 70 17.02 -18.87 -13.88
CA GLY A 70 18.33 -18.77 -14.54
C GLY A 70 18.26 -18.17 -15.96
N ALA A 71 17.08 -18.08 -16.56
CA ALA A 71 16.84 -17.31 -17.78
C ALA A 71 15.41 -16.74 -17.80
N SER A 72 15.24 -15.53 -18.31
CA SER A 72 13.93 -14.87 -18.41
C SER A 72 13.93 -13.92 -19.60
N GLU A 73 12.92 -14.01 -20.46
CA GLU A 73 12.74 -13.12 -21.62
C GLU A 73 13.96 -13.11 -22.57
N GLY A 74 14.56 -14.28 -22.78
CA GLY A 74 15.76 -14.42 -23.64
C GLY A 74 17.07 -13.95 -23.00
N ILE A 75 17.03 -13.40 -21.78
CA ILE A 75 18.21 -12.99 -21.00
C ILE A 75 18.59 -14.12 -20.06
N VAL A 76 19.86 -14.52 -20.08
CA VAL A 76 20.42 -15.54 -19.17
C VAL A 76 20.96 -14.87 -17.92
N PHE A 77 20.32 -15.13 -16.77
CA PHE A 77 20.71 -14.66 -15.44
C PHE A 77 21.74 -15.59 -14.79
N GLY A 78 21.72 -16.88 -15.12
CA GLY A 78 22.70 -17.85 -14.64
C GLY A 78 22.62 -19.17 -15.39
N LYS A 79 23.77 -19.70 -15.78
CA LYS A 79 23.91 -21.01 -16.44
C LYS A 79 24.27 -22.14 -15.44
N SER A 80 24.80 -21.77 -14.28
CA SER A 80 25.16 -22.66 -13.18
C SER A 80 25.04 -21.90 -11.86
N HIS A 81 24.81 -22.61 -10.75
CA HIS A 81 24.69 -22.06 -9.38
C HIS A 81 23.56 -21.01 -9.16
N ASN A 82 22.70 -20.78 -10.15
CA ASN A 82 21.63 -19.78 -10.10
C ASN A 82 20.59 -20.09 -9.00
N LYS A 83 20.31 -21.39 -8.77
CA LYS A 83 19.49 -21.81 -7.63
C LYS A 83 20.16 -21.45 -6.29
N ALA A 84 21.45 -21.75 -6.12
CA ALA A 84 22.17 -21.42 -4.89
C ALA A 84 22.17 -19.90 -4.62
N TRP A 85 22.32 -19.08 -5.67
CA TRP A 85 22.19 -17.63 -5.55
C TRP A 85 20.78 -17.20 -5.15
N SER A 86 19.74 -17.78 -5.77
CA SER A 86 18.35 -17.54 -5.39
C SER A 86 18.06 -17.92 -3.93
N ASP A 87 18.61 -19.05 -3.47
CA ASP A 87 18.48 -19.50 -2.08
C ASP A 87 19.12 -18.50 -1.10
N VAL A 88 20.30 -17.93 -1.44
CA VAL A 88 20.94 -16.86 -0.66
C VAL A 88 20.11 -15.58 -0.65
N LEU A 89 19.63 -15.12 -1.81
CA LEU A 89 18.80 -13.92 -1.88
C LEU A 89 17.54 -14.07 -1.00
N ARG A 90 16.92 -15.25 -1.04
CA ARG A 90 15.75 -15.59 -0.23
C ARG A 90 16.07 -15.61 1.26
N SER A 91 17.17 -16.26 1.69
CA SER A 91 17.55 -16.33 3.11
C SER A 91 17.90 -14.97 3.70
N GLU A 92 18.52 -14.09 2.91
CA GLU A 92 18.94 -12.76 3.34
C GLU A 92 17.87 -11.68 3.12
N SER A 93 16.69 -12.05 2.61
CA SER A 93 15.66 -11.10 2.15
C SER A 93 15.20 -10.14 3.24
N ARG A 94 14.84 -10.67 4.42
CA ARG A 94 14.41 -9.83 5.55
C ARG A 94 15.48 -8.80 5.90
N GLN A 95 16.74 -9.23 6.05
CA GLN A 95 17.83 -8.32 6.44
C GLN A 95 18.10 -7.24 5.37
N LEU A 96 17.98 -7.58 4.09
CA LEU A 96 18.14 -6.60 3.00
C LEU A 96 17.00 -5.57 3.01
N ILE A 97 15.76 -6.02 3.17
CA ILE A 97 14.58 -5.15 3.18
C ILE A 97 14.55 -4.28 4.46
N ASP A 98 14.85 -4.85 5.63
CA ASP A 98 14.89 -4.11 6.90
C ASP A 98 15.96 -3.00 6.85
N ARG A 99 17.13 -3.27 6.26
CA ARG A 99 18.16 -2.23 6.05
C ARG A 99 17.69 -1.10 5.14
N PHE A 100 16.86 -1.41 4.14
CA PHE A 100 16.24 -0.37 3.31
C PHE A 100 15.29 0.50 4.13
N TYR A 101 14.37 -0.11 4.89
CA TYR A 101 13.44 0.65 5.73
C TYR A 101 14.14 1.43 6.83
N GLU A 102 15.21 0.88 7.42
CA GLU A 102 16.04 1.59 8.38
C GLU A 102 16.71 2.81 7.75
N ARG A 103 17.22 2.69 6.51
CA ARG A 103 17.77 3.83 5.77
C ARG A 103 16.73 4.91 5.52
N VAL A 104 15.50 4.54 5.13
CA VAL A 104 14.39 5.47 4.94
C VAL A 104 14.00 6.13 6.26
N ALA A 105 13.94 5.38 7.36
CA ALA A 105 13.62 5.90 8.68
C ALA A 105 14.64 6.96 9.14
N TYR A 106 15.93 6.72 8.93
CA TYR A 106 16.96 7.73 9.25
C TYR A 106 16.82 8.99 8.40
N GLN A 107 16.45 8.87 7.11
CA GLN A 107 16.22 10.03 6.25
C GLN A 107 15.01 10.84 6.72
N ASP A 108 13.89 10.18 7.03
CA ASP A 108 12.69 10.85 7.55
C ASP A 108 12.95 11.54 8.89
N MET A 109 13.77 10.92 9.76
CA MET A 109 14.21 11.54 11.03
C MET A 109 15.09 12.77 10.82
N GLU A 110 16.05 12.73 9.89
CA GLU A 110 16.91 13.88 9.56
C GLU A 110 16.08 15.06 9.02
N GLU A 111 15.05 14.79 8.22
CA GLU A 111 14.17 15.81 7.63
C GLU A 111 13.15 16.37 8.62
N SER A 112 12.56 15.52 9.46
CA SER A 112 11.50 15.91 10.41
C SER A 112 12.04 16.44 11.75
N GLY A 113 13.32 16.17 12.07
CA GLY A 113 13.90 16.42 13.39
C GLY A 113 13.31 15.53 14.49
N GLY A 114 12.52 14.52 14.13
CA GLY A 114 11.91 13.56 15.04
C GLY A 114 12.90 12.50 15.54
N THR A 115 12.68 11.98 16.75
CA THR A 115 13.55 10.98 17.38
C THR A 115 12.81 9.71 17.79
N ASN A 116 11.66 9.45 17.18
CA ASN A 116 10.78 8.40 17.67
C ASN A 116 11.17 7.01 17.15
N LYS A 117 11.20 6.08 18.10
CA LYS A 117 11.28 4.65 17.83
C LYS A 117 10.01 4.19 17.12
N LEU A 118 10.18 3.52 15.98
CA LEU A 118 9.07 3.00 15.20
C LEU A 118 8.41 1.82 15.92
N ALA A 119 7.08 1.80 15.87
CA ALA A 119 6.25 0.65 16.22
C ALA A 119 5.95 -0.20 14.98
N TYR A 120 5.77 0.47 13.82
CA TYR A 120 5.47 -0.19 12.55
C TYR A 120 6.28 0.40 11.40
N TYR A 121 6.67 -0.45 10.45
CA TYR A 121 7.29 -0.06 9.20
C TYR A 121 6.80 -0.93 8.04
N GLY A 122 6.85 -0.45 6.80
CA GLY A 122 6.56 -1.29 5.64
C GLY A 122 6.21 -0.49 4.39
N ASP A 123 5.37 -1.05 3.53
CA ASP A 123 4.97 -0.42 2.26
C ASP A 123 3.45 -0.49 2.08
N LYS A 124 2.92 0.56 1.46
CA LYS A 124 1.64 0.47 0.76
C LYS A 124 1.93 0.19 -0.71
N HIS A 125 1.45 -0.93 -1.24
CA HIS A 125 1.55 -1.23 -2.67
C HIS A 125 0.29 -1.94 -3.18
N PRO A 126 -0.35 -1.49 -4.28
CA PRO A 126 -1.53 -2.19 -4.83
C PRO A 126 -1.17 -3.59 -5.37
N HIS A 127 0.08 -3.80 -5.77
CA HIS A 127 0.63 -5.06 -6.29
C HIS A 127 1.33 -5.94 -5.25
N LEU A 128 1.11 -5.76 -3.94
CA LEU A 128 1.66 -6.69 -2.93
C LEU A 128 1.26 -8.15 -3.20
N PHE A 129 0.18 -8.38 -3.95
CA PHE A 129 -0.22 -9.71 -4.38
C PHE A 129 0.81 -10.48 -5.22
N LEU A 130 1.77 -9.78 -5.84
CA LEU A 130 2.88 -10.41 -6.55
C LEU A 130 3.92 -11.03 -5.61
N CYS A 131 3.86 -10.72 -4.30
CA CYS A 131 4.85 -11.15 -3.33
C CYS A 131 4.28 -11.55 -1.96
N PHE A 132 2.97 -11.83 -1.83
CA PHE A 132 2.40 -12.27 -0.54
C PHE A 132 3.09 -13.52 0.01
N ASP A 133 3.39 -14.50 -0.83
CA ASP A 133 4.09 -15.72 -0.40
C ASP A 133 5.49 -15.41 0.16
N LEU A 134 6.21 -14.47 -0.45
CA LEU A 134 7.52 -14.04 0.06
C LEU A 134 7.35 -13.25 1.37
N LEU A 135 6.34 -12.37 1.46
CA LEU A 135 6.07 -11.59 2.66
C LEU A 135 5.81 -12.49 3.87
N GLU A 136 4.95 -13.50 3.75
CA GLU A 136 4.67 -14.43 4.85
C GLU A 136 5.87 -15.29 5.22
N GLU A 137 6.71 -15.64 4.25
CA GLU A 137 7.93 -16.40 4.51
C GLU A 137 8.95 -15.60 5.32
N ILE A 138 9.16 -14.33 4.96
CA ILE A 138 10.22 -13.51 5.58
C ILE A 138 9.73 -12.72 6.80
N TYR A 139 8.42 -12.44 6.88
CA TYR A 139 7.79 -11.66 7.95
C TYR A 139 6.61 -12.41 8.57
N SER A 140 6.92 -13.45 9.36
CA SER A 140 5.91 -14.18 10.13
C SER A 140 5.24 -13.33 11.24
N ASP A 141 5.81 -12.17 11.54
CA ASP A 141 5.31 -11.17 12.50
C ASP A 141 4.62 -9.97 11.81
N ALA A 142 4.36 -10.05 10.50
CA ALA A 142 3.70 -8.98 9.74
C ALA A 142 2.25 -8.76 10.16
N THR A 143 1.85 -7.50 10.10
CA THR A 143 0.46 -7.06 10.15
C THR A 143 0.07 -6.53 8.77
N TYR A 144 -1.17 -6.80 8.36
CA TYR A 144 -1.71 -6.43 7.06
C TYR A 144 -2.93 -5.55 7.24
N ILE A 145 -3.10 -4.56 6.36
CA ILE A 145 -4.33 -3.78 6.26
C ILE A 145 -4.85 -3.95 4.82
N HIS A 146 -6.10 -4.39 4.69
CA HIS A 146 -6.80 -4.54 3.44
C HIS A 146 -7.91 -3.51 3.34
N LEU A 147 -7.79 -2.58 2.38
CA LEU A 147 -8.79 -1.54 2.14
C LEU A 147 -9.62 -1.87 0.90
N VAL A 148 -10.92 -2.02 1.10
CA VAL A 148 -11.91 -2.31 0.06
C VAL A 148 -12.72 -1.06 -0.22
N ARG A 149 -12.96 -0.78 -1.50
CA ARG A 149 -13.91 0.24 -1.97
C ARG A 149 -14.94 -0.43 -2.86
N ASP A 150 -16.14 0.16 -2.97
CA ASP A 150 -17.15 -0.28 -3.94
C ASP A 150 -16.49 -0.53 -5.32
N PRO A 151 -16.52 -1.77 -5.84
CA PRO A 151 -15.83 -2.15 -7.07
C PRO A 151 -16.21 -1.28 -8.26
N ARG A 152 -17.44 -0.76 -8.27
CA ARG A 152 -17.98 0.06 -9.37
C ARG A 152 -17.36 1.45 -9.38
N ASP A 153 -17.22 2.07 -8.22
CA ASP A 153 -16.54 3.37 -8.11
C ASP A 153 -15.03 3.24 -8.33
N ALA A 154 -14.43 2.16 -7.84
CA ALA A 154 -13.02 1.84 -8.11
C ALA A 154 -12.78 1.65 -9.62
N ALA A 155 -13.62 0.85 -10.29
CA ALA A 155 -13.54 0.62 -11.74
C ALA A 155 -13.73 1.90 -12.56
N LEU A 156 -14.67 2.78 -12.19
CA LEU A 156 -14.80 4.11 -12.80
C LEU A 156 -13.53 4.95 -12.62
N SER A 157 -12.88 4.89 -11.46
CA SER A 157 -11.62 5.60 -11.24
C SER A 157 -10.48 5.01 -12.05
N ILE A 158 -10.39 3.68 -12.16
CA ILE A 158 -9.39 3.00 -12.99
C ILE A 158 -9.59 3.40 -14.44
N ALA A 159 -10.80 3.25 -14.97
CA ALA A 159 -11.14 3.57 -16.35
C ALA A 159 -10.76 5.01 -16.73
N LYS A 160 -11.02 5.98 -15.84
CA LYS A 160 -10.61 7.37 -16.03
C LYS A 160 -9.08 7.53 -16.09
N MET A 161 -8.35 6.84 -15.22
CA MET A 161 -6.89 6.92 -15.13
C MET A 161 -6.20 6.25 -16.32
N SER A 162 -6.69 5.09 -16.76
CA SER A 162 -6.15 4.34 -17.90
C SER A 162 -6.69 4.80 -19.25
N ASN A 163 -7.56 5.81 -19.27
CA ASN A 163 -8.28 6.27 -20.48
C ASN A 163 -8.94 5.10 -21.23
N SER A 164 -9.66 4.25 -20.48
CA SER A 164 -10.30 3.04 -20.97
C SER A 164 -11.80 3.02 -20.67
N THR A 165 -12.51 1.99 -21.12
CA THR A 165 -13.93 1.80 -20.79
C THR A 165 -14.13 1.37 -19.34
N TYR A 166 -15.35 1.54 -18.81
CA TYR A 166 -15.73 1.02 -17.49
C TYR A 166 -15.51 -0.49 -17.39
N GLN A 167 -15.95 -1.25 -18.39
CA GLN A 167 -15.82 -2.71 -18.42
C GLN A 167 -14.35 -3.16 -18.34
N GLU A 168 -13.43 -2.45 -19.02
CA GLU A 168 -11.99 -2.69 -18.91
C GLU A 168 -11.47 -2.33 -17.51
N GLY A 169 -11.93 -1.21 -16.93
CA GLY A 169 -11.62 -0.82 -15.56
C GLY A 169 -12.08 -1.86 -14.53
N LEU A 170 -13.26 -2.45 -14.73
CA LEU A 170 -13.80 -3.49 -13.85
C LEU A 170 -13.04 -4.82 -13.99
N LYS A 171 -12.68 -5.22 -15.22
CA LYS A 171 -11.80 -6.37 -15.45
C LYS A 171 -10.45 -6.17 -14.79
N ASN A 172 -9.88 -4.95 -14.88
CA ASN A 172 -8.63 -4.62 -14.22
C ASN A 172 -8.79 -4.72 -12.69
N TRP A 173 -9.80 -4.08 -12.11
CA TRP A 173 -10.11 -4.19 -10.68
C TRP A 173 -10.19 -5.65 -10.22
N LYS A 174 -10.94 -6.48 -10.96
CA LYS A 174 -11.13 -7.91 -10.66
C LYS A 174 -9.81 -8.67 -10.58
N ILE A 175 -8.82 -8.35 -11.41
CA ILE A 175 -7.50 -9.01 -11.35
C ILE A 175 -6.85 -8.76 -10.00
N PHE A 176 -6.85 -7.52 -9.50
CA PHE A 176 -6.27 -7.21 -8.19
C PHE A 176 -7.07 -7.88 -7.07
N ASP A 177 -8.40 -7.73 -7.14
CA ASP A 177 -9.30 -8.26 -6.13
C ASP A 177 -9.23 -9.78 -6.00
N ASP A 178 -9.20 -10.52 -7.11
CA ASP A 178 -9.12 -11.99 -7.09
C ASP A 178 -7.84 -12.49 -6.40
N HIS A 179 -6.72 -11.76 -6.49
CA HIS A 179 -5.52 -12.13 -5.74
C HIS A 179 -5.59 -11.70 -4.28
N ASN A 180 -6.12 -10.49 -4.01
CA ASN A 180 -6.28 -9.97 -2.65
C ASN A 180 -7.22 -10.88 -1.84
N ARG A 181 -8.38 -11.28 -2.38
CA ARG A 181 -9.34 -12.17 -1.70
C ARG A 181 -8.73 -13.52 -1.38
N LYS A 182 -7.98 -14.13 -2.31
CA LYS A 182 -7.28 -15.40 -2.05
C LYS A 182 -6.29 -15.29 -0.90
N PHE A 183 -5.61 -14.15 -0.78
CA PHE A 183 -4.70 -13.89 0.34
C PHE A 183 -5.47 -13.67 1.65
N VAL A 184 -6.50 -12.82 1.64
CA VAL A 184 -7.35 -12.53 2.81
C VAL A 184 -7.99 -13.81 3.36
N GLN A 185 -8.40 -14.74 2.50
CA GLN A 185 -9.01 -16.02 2.90
C GLN A 185 -8.02 -16.99 3.56
N ARG A 186 -6.71 -16.81 3.40
CA ARG A 186 -5.68 -17.75 3.90
C ARG A 186 -4.79 -17.16 4.99
N VAL A 187 -4.66 -15.84 5.08
CA VAL A 187 -3.87 -15.17 6.11
C VAL A 187 -4.54 -15.33 7.48
N HIS A 188 -3.74 -15.39 8.55
CA HIS A 188 -4.27 -15.49 9.91
C HIS A 188 -5.13 -14.26 10.27
N GLU A 189 -6.28 -14.47 10.88
CA GLU A 189 -7.24 -13.39 11.19
C GLU A 189 -6.63 -12.29 12.07
N ASP A 190 -5.83 -12.67 13.08
CA ASP A 190 -5.12 -11.71 13.95
C ASP A 190 -4.01 -10.91 13.23
N SER A 191 -3.63 -11.30 12.01
CA SER A 191 -2.60 -10.63 11.22
C SER A 191 -3.18 -9.64 10.22
N ILE A 192 -4.51 -9.54 10.04
CA ILE A 192 -5.12 -8.69 9.01
C ILE A 192 -6.27 -7.83 9.54
N PHE A 193 -6.30 -6.58 9.11
CA PHE A 193 -7.41 -5.65 9.34
C PHE A 193 -8.08 -5.29 8.03
N ASN A 194 -9.36 -5.65 7.89
CA ASN A 194 -10.18 -5.30 6.73
C ASN A 194 -10.92 -3.99 7.00
N LEU A 195 -10.88 -3.07 6.04
CA LEU A 195 -11.47 -1.74 6.14
C LEU A 195 -12.30 -1.41 4.89
N SER A 196 -13.39 -0.66 5.08
CA SER A 196 -14.12 -0.02 3.98
C SER A 196 -13.58 1.39 3.73
N TYR A 197 -13.41 1.73 2.45
CA TYR A 197 -13.07 3.08 2.01
C TYR A 197 -14.21 4.07 2.31
N GLU A 198 -15.45 3.62 2.15
CA GLU A 198 -16.67 4.37 2.41
C GLU A 198 -16.71 4.80 3.88
N GLU A 199 -16.52 3.85 4.81
CA GLU A 199 -16.41 4.15 6.24
C GLU A 199 -15.25 5.10 6.54
N LEU A 200 -14.09 4.87 5.91
CA LEU A 200 -12.89 5.71 6.10
C LEU A 200 -13.13 7.16 5.69
N VAL A 201 -13.86 7.43 4.62
CA VAL A 201 -14.10 8.81 4.17
C VAL A 201 -15.31 9.47 4.85
N GLU A 202 -16.28 8.69 5.32
CA GLU A 202 -17.43 9.20 6.07
C GLU A 202 -17.07 9.54 7.51
N SER A 203 -16.29 8.68 8.17
CA SER A 203 -15.88 8.82 9.57
C SER A 203 -14.36 8.66 9.74
N PRO A 204 -13.52 9.51 9.13
CA PRO A 204 -12.06 9.34 9.12
C PRO A 204 -11.43 9.33 10.52
N HIS A 205 -11.95 10.12 11.47
CA HIS A 205 -11.44 10.12 12.85
C HIS A 205 -11.74 8.81 13.58
N GLU A 206 -12.97 8.29 13.47
CA GLU A 206 -13.39 7.05 14.14
C GLU A 206 -12.65 5.84 13.57
N VAL A 207 -12.62 5.72 12.23
CA VAL A 207 -11.91 4.63 11.55
C VAL A 207 -10.42 4.68 11.84
N SER A 208 -9.80 5.87 11.80
CA SER A 208 -8.39 6.02 12.16
C SER A 208 -8.11 5.59 13.60
N GLN A 209 -8.99 5.94 14.55
CA GLN A 209 -8.84 5.53 15.94
C GLN A 209 -8.90 4.01 16.09
N SER A 210 -9.88 3.35 15.46
CA SER A 210 -10.00 1.89 15.49
C SER A 210 -8.79 1.19 14.87
N VAL A 211 -8.22 1.73 13.78
CA VAL A 211 -7.00 1.19 13.17
C VAL A 211 -5.82 1.25 14.14
N PHE A 212 -5.60 2.37 14.82
CA PHE A 212 -4.48 2.48 15.77
C PHE A 212 -4.68 1.62 17.03
N GLU A 213 -5.92 1.52 17.52
CA GLU A 213 -6.27 0.59 18.61
C GLU A 213 -5.96 -0.86 18.25
N ALA A 214 -6.32 -1.27 17.03
CA ALA A 214 -6.04 -2.60 16.50
C ALA A 214 -4.53 -2.86 16.31
N LEU A 215 -3.76 -1.83 15.93
CA LEU A 215 -2.30 -1.83 15.92
C LEU A 215 -1.68 -1.76 17.34
N GLY A 216 -2.49 -1.65 18.40
CA GLY A 216 -2.00 -1.59 19.78
C GLY A 216 -1.18 -0.33 20.10
N ILE A 217 -1.34 0.74 19.32
CA ILE A 217 -0.70 2.04 19.56
C ILE A 217 -1.74 3.12 19.81
N LYS A 218 -1.46 4.03 20.74
CA LYS A 218 -2.38 5.15 21.03
C LYS A 218 -2.29 6.16 19.90
N GLN A 219 -3.42 6.51 19.30
CA GLN A 219 -3.48 7.57 18.30
C GLN A 219 -2.85 8.88 18.82
N ASP A 220 -1.89 9.39 18.04
CA ASP A 220 -1.18 10.64 18.33
C ASP A 220 -1.99 11.87 17.88
N SER A 221 -1.78 13.01 18.54
CA SER A 221 -2.36 14.30 18.16
C SER A 221 -2.02 14.73 16.73
N GLU A 222 -0.86 14.32 16.21
CA GLU A 222 -0.44 14.61 14.84
C GLU A 222 -1.35 13.97 13.79
N VAL A 223 -1.95 12.81 14.11
CA VAL A 223 -2.95 12.18 13.25
C VAL A 223 -4.22 13.03 13.20
N ALA A 224 -4.73 13.45 14.37
CA ALA A 224 -5.93 14.29 14.43
C ALA A 224 -5.71 15.61 13.68
N ARG A 225 -4.55 16.25 13.87
CA ARG A 225 -4.15 17.46 13.14
C ARG A 225 -4.10 17.23 11.63
N TYR A 226 -3.55 16.10 11.18
CA TYR A 226 -3.53 15.73 9.76
C TYR A 226 -4.95 15.57 9.20
N LEU A 227 -5.84 14.90 9.93
CA LEU A 227 -7.23 14.69 9.50
C LEU A 227 -8.01 16.02 9.43
N ASP A 228 -7.82 16.91 10.40
CA ASP A 228 -8.46 18.24 10.41
C ASP A 228 -7.99 19.10 9.22
N GLU A 229 -6.71 19.02 8.86
CA GLU A 229 -6.11 19.85 7.81
C GLU A 229 -6.29 19.26 6.40
N TYR A 230 -6.18 17.93 6.27
CA TYR A 230 -6.07 17.23 4.98
C TYR A 230 -7.12 16.15 4.75
N GLY A 231 -7.98 15.84 5.72
CA GLY A 231 -9.00 14.80 5.61
C GLY A 231 -9.97 15.02 4.43
N SER A 232 -10.14 16.27 3.99
CA SER A 232 -10.97 16.64 2.83
C SER A 232 -10.18 16.92 1.54
N VAL A 233 -8.86 16.74 1.51
CA VAL A 233 -7.97 17.04 0.37
C VAL A 233 -7.55 15.77 -0.37
N ASP A 234 -7.50 15.78 -1.71
CA ASP A 234 -7.07 14.61 -2.48
C ASP A 234 -5.64 14.23 -2.08
N ALA A 235 -5.47 13.02 -1.54
CA ALA A 235 -4.20 12.49 -1.09
C ALA A 235 -3.12 12.46 -2.19
N HIS A 236 -3.48 12.46 -3.47
CA HIS A 236 -2.50 12.54 -4.56
C HIS A 236 -2.00 13.97 -4.83
N THR A 237 -2.68 15.00 -4.30
CA THR A 237 -2.34 16.42 -4.50
C THR A 237 -1.53 17.02 -3.35
N ILE A 238 -1.49 16.35 -2.21
CA ILE A 238 -0.71 16.75 -1.04
C ILE A 238 0.77 16.54 -1.36
N GLN A 239 1.59 17.59 -1.27
CA GLN A 239 3.04 17.48 -1.43
C GLN A 239 3.63 16.58 -0.33
N ASN A 240 4.64 15.79 -0.67
CA ASN A 240 5.39 15.03 0.32
C ASN A 240 6.29 16.00 1.13
N ARG A 241 6.69 15.59 2.35
CA ARG A 241 7.54 16.40 3.24
C ARG A 241 8.94 16.68 2.65
N ASP A 242 9.42 15.81 1.77
CA ASP A 242 10.71 15.91 1.06
C ASP A 242 10.68 16.85 -0.16
N GLY A 243 9.55 17.50 -0.45
CA GLY A 243 9.37 18.34 -1.64
C GLY A 243 9.34 17.55 -2.96
N SER A 244 9.34 16.21 -2.92
CA SER A 244 9.11 15.39 -4.11
C SER A 244 7.63 15.48 -4.49
N THR A 245 7.39 15.87 -5.73
CA THR A 245 6.04 15.80 -6.30
C THR A 245 5.71 14.33 -6.55
N SER A 246 4.54 13.87 -6.09
CA SER A 246 3.82 12.85 -6.84
C SER A 246 3.66 13.43 -8.25
N LEU A 247 4.39 12.88 -9.23
CA LEU A 247 4.28 13.25 -10.64
C LEU A 247 2.79 13.47 -10.97
N HIS A 248 2.46 14.68 -11.44
CA HIS A 248 1.13 15.30 -11.67
C HIS A 248 0.75 16.42 -10.69
N SER A 249 1.52 17.51 -10.71
CA SER A 249 1.05 18.81 -10.22
C SER A 249 0.43 19.63 -11.37
N SER A 250 -0.89 19.70 -11.42
CA SER A 250 -1.57 20.92 -11.86
C SER A 250 -2.97 20.98 -11.24
N ASN A 251 -3.13 21.97 -10.36
CA ASN A 251 -4.29 22.29 -9.52
C ASN A 251 -4.42 21.44 -8.25
N MET A 252 -4.40 22.12 -7.08
CA MET A 252 -4.97 21.59 -5.84
C MET A 252 -6.44 21.27 -6.11
N ALA A 253 -6.71 20.03 -6.52
CA ALA A 253 -8.06 19.52 -6.58
C ALA A 253 -8.46 19.14 -5.15
N LEU A 254 -9.45 19.83 -4.59
CA LEU A 254 -10.31 19.23 -3.57
C LEU A 254 -10.81 17.90 -4.19
N HIS A 255 -10.43 16.72 -3.68
CA HIS A 255 -11.24 15.96 -2.72
C HIS A 255 -10.71 14.56 -2.32
N PRO A 256 -11.20 14.05 -1.18
CA PRO A 256 -11.98 12.82 -1.08
C PRO A 256 -13.29 13.17 -0.36
N SER A 257 -14.23 13.82 -1.05
CA SER A 257 -15.60 13.95 -0.52
C SER A 257 -16.31 12.65 -0.77
N THR A 258 -17.24 12.38 0.13
CA THR A 258 -18.53 11.72 -0.13
C THR A 258 -19.13 11.91 -1.54
N HIS A 259 -18.84 12.98 -2.31
CA HIS A 259 -19.26 13.11 -3.72
C HIS A 259 -18.68 12.05 -4.68
N GLN A 260 -17.62 11.33 -4.29
CA GLN A 260 -17.11 10.19 -5.06
C GLN A 260 -17.71 8.84 -4.63
N LEU A 261 -18.47 8.81 -3.52
CA LEU A 261 -19.18 7.62 -3.08
C LEU A 261 -20.48 7.46 -3.87
N GLY A 262 -20.72 6.26 -4.36
CA GLY A 262 -21.90 5.94 -5.15
C GLY A 262 -22.00 6.71 -6.45
N ARG A 263 -20.88 7.20 -7.00
CA ARG A 263 -20.86 7.90 -8.29
C ARG A 263 -21.37 6.97 -9.40
N TRP A 264 -21.05 5.69 -9.30
CA TRP A 264 -21.54 4.66 -10.19
C TRP A 264 -23.05 4.69 -10.42
N LYS A 265 -23.84 5.00 -9.38
CA LYS A 265 -25.32 5.08 -9.46
C LYS A 265 -25.83 6.11 -10.46
N LYS A 266 -25.02 7.14 -10.77
CA LYS A 266 -25.37 8.23 -11.68
C LYS A 266 -24.75 8.09 -13.07
N VAL A 267 -23.72 7.26 -13.20
CA VAL A 267 -22.84 7.24 -14.38
C VAL A 267 -22.93 5.94 -15.15
N LEU A 268 -23.12 4.80 -14.47
CA LEU A 268 -23.19 3.51 -15.15
C LEU A 268 -24.45 3.38 -15.99
N SER A 269 -24.28 2.90 -17.21
CA SER A 269 -25.39 2.51 -18.07
C SER A 269 -26.01 1.21 -17.56
N ARG A 270 -27.22 0.86 -18.06
CA ARG A 270 -27.82 -0.44 -17.76
C ARG A 270 -26.94 -1.60 -18.19
N GLU A 271 -26.28 -1.47 -19.34
CA GLU A 271 -25.34 -2.47 -19.86
C GLU A 271 -24.14 -2.65 -18.93
N ASP A 272 -23.57 -1.55 -18.40
CA ASP A 272 -22.48 -1.61 -17.43
C ASP A 272 -22.90 -2.24 -16.10
N CYS A 273 -24.13 -1.94 -15.65
CA CYS A 273 -24.72 -2.57 -14.47
C CYS A 273 -24.88 -4.08 -14.65
N ASP A 274 -25.50 -4.52 -15.74
CA ASP A 274 -25.69 -5.94 -16.04
C ASP A 274 -24.34 -6.66 -16.22
N PHE A 275 -23.35 -6.00 -16.84
CA PHE A 275 -21.99 -6.51 -16.95
C PHE A 275 -21.31 -6.69 -15.58
N THR A 276 -21.53 -5.77 -14.65
CA THR A 276 -20.98 -5.84 -13.29
C THR A 276 -21.55 -7.03 -12.53
N ASP A 277 -22.88 -7.15 -12.53
CA ASP A 277 -23.60 -8.23 -11.83
C ASP A 277 -23.24 -9.61 -12.40
N GLN A 278 -22.85 -9.69 -13.68
CA GLN A 278 -22.36 -10.92 -14.30
C GLN A 278 -20.89 -11.22 -13.99
N LEU A 279 -20.03 -10.20 -13.90
CA LEU A 279 -18.57 -10.39 -13.81
C LEU A 279 -18.07 -10.62 -12.38
N ILE A 280 -18.68 -9.94 -11.39
CA ILE A 280 -18.20 -9.93 -10.00
C ILE A 280 -19.31 -10.12 -8.93
N PRO A 281 -20.34 -10.95 -9.14
CA PRO A 281 -21.42 -11.09 -8.16
C PRO A 281 -20.92 -11.59 -6.79
N GLU A 282 -19.94 -12.51 -6.78
CA GLU A 282 -19.41 -13.06 -5.53
C GLU A 282 -18.64 -12.01 -4.74
N ALA A 283 -17.86 -11.15 -5.41
CA ALA A 283 -17.09 -10.11 -4.73
C ALA A 283 -18.00 -9.02 -4.16
N LEU A 284 -19.07 -8.65 -4.88
CA LEU A 284 -20.08 -7.73 -4.34
C LEU A 284 -20.72 -8.28 -3.07
N ALA A 285 -21.15 -9.55 -3.10
CA ALA A 285 -21.75 -10.21 -1.94
C ALA A 285 -20.77 -10.35 -0.76
N GLU A 286 -19.52 -10.76 -1.02
CA GLU A 286 -18.47 -10.93 -0.01
C GLU A 286 -18.15 -9.63 0.74
N TYR A 287 -18.18 -8.50 0.03
CA TYR A 287 -17.94 -7.17 0.61
C TYR A 287 -19.21 -6.44 1.06
N GLY A 288 -20.39 -7.07 0.97
CA GLY A 288 -21.65 -6.47 1.42
C GLY A 288 -22.20 -5.38 0.51
N TYR A 289 -21.80 -5.32 -0.76
CA TYR A 289 -22.36 -4.42 -1.75
C TYR A 289 -23.55 -5.07 -2.49
N PRO A 290 -24.68 -4.38 -2.65
CA PRO A 290 -25.81 -4.91 -3.40
C PRO A 290 -25.48 -5.02 -4.89
N LEU A 291 -26.18 -5.90 -5.60
CA LEU A 291 -26.12 -5.95 -7.06
C LEU A 291 -26.66 -4.64 -7.65
N CYS A 292 -26.21 -4.26 -8.85
CA CYS A 292 -26.73 -3.10 -9.55
C CYS A 292 -28.23 -3.24 -9.85
N SER A 293 -28.71 -4.46 -10.06
CA SER A 293 -30.12 -4.78 -10.26
C SER A 293 -31.01 -4.58 -9.02
N GLU A 294 -30.43 -4.42 -7.84
CA GLU A 294 -31.13 -4.27 -6.56
C GLU A 294 -31.26 -2.81 -6.08
N VAL A 295 -30.64 -1.86 -6.80
CA VAL A 295 -30.53 -0.43 -6.43
C VAL A 295 -31.16 0.46 -7.49
#